data_AF-H5XJ50-F1
#
_entry.id   AF-H5XJ50-F1
#
_cell.length_a   1.000
_cell.length_b   1.000
_cell.length_c   1.000
_cell.angle_alpha   90.00
_cell.angle_beta   90.00
_cell.angle_gamma   90.00
#
_symmetry.space_group_name_H-M   'P 1'
#
loop_
_entity.id
_entity.type
_entity.pdbx_description
1 polymer ?
#
loop_
_entity_poly.entity_id
_entity_poly.type
_entity_poly.pdbx_seq_one_letter_code
_entity_poly.pdbx_strand_id
1 'polypeptide(L)'
;MGRHGGRHRVREQEEPAPSVTSTGTHRAVGRRRGIAAWPIACVVLLGLLVAGWFGWNWADGVLESRAAAQAASCQQGDTTIRVTVDPALDDPVTSAADRWNRAQTVVREHCVHVEVRTAPSADVEAALTGTADPDTIGGYPTAWIPDSPQRIDALARQRPELIGSSGLTIASGPDGDHPFLAVTSENSDETQQHAAQSFQKFLLEPAQQKTFREAGLTPAKG
;
A
#
# COMPACT_ATOMS: atom_id res chain seq x y z
N MET A 1 -23.34 -107.81 70.10
CA MET A 1 -22.78 -106.49 70.46
C MET A 1 -22.75 -105.60 69.21
N GLY A 2 -22.74 -104.27 69.36
CA GLY A 2 -22.68 -103.31 68.24
C GLY A 2 -24.05 -102.70 67.88
N ARG A 3 -24.24 -101.41 68.17
CA ARG A 3 -25.50 -100.67 67.99
C ARG A 3 -25.50 -99.83 66.69
N HIS A 4 -26.72 -99.41 66.33
CA HIS A 4 -27.11 -98.21 65.54
C HIS A 4 -26.03 -97.12 65.38
N GLY A 5 -25.96 -96.35 64.30
CA GLY A 5 -26.93 -96.10 63.23
C GLY A 5 -26.86 -94.62 62.81
N GLY A 6 -27.38 -94.23 61.64
CA GLY A 6 -27.28 -92.85 61.17
C GLY A 6 -28.15 -92.60 59.93
N ARG A 7 -28.82 -91.45 59.90
CA ARG A 7 -29.81 -91.03 58.88
C ARG A 7 -29.44 -89.61 58.39
N HIS A 8 -30.24 -89.07 57.48
CA HIS A 8 -30.31 -87.68 56.99
C HIS A 8 -29.39 -87.37 55.80
N ARG A 9 -29.70 -86.45 54.88
CA ARG A 9 -30.92 -85.94 54.21
C ARG A 9 -30.45 -84.68 53.44
N VAL A 10 -30.56 -84.69 52.12
CA VAL A 10 -30.96 -83.58 51.21
C VAL A 10 -30.63 -82.12 51.60
N ARG A 11 -29.87 -81.39 50.74
CA ARG A 11 -30.37 -80.24 49.92
C ARG A 11 -29.37 -79.75 48.86
N GLU A 12 -29.87 -78.99 47.87
CA GLU A 12 -29.12 -78.19 46.86
C GLU A 12 -28.23 -77.07 47.52
N GLN A 13 -27.37 -76.30 46.84
CA GLN A 13 -27.30 -75.88 45.42
C GLN A 13 -25.89 -75.31 45.02
N GLU A 14 -25.72 -75.00 43.73
CA GLU A 14 -24.85 -73.96 43.12
C GLU A 14 -23.60 -74.37 42.28
N GLU A 15 -23.32 -73.53 41.27
CA GLU A 15 -22.39 -73.70 40.13
C GLU A 15 -20.93 -73.31 40.48
N PRO A 16 -19.88 -73.68 39.69
CA PRO A 16 -19.61 -73.04 38.38
C PRO A 16 -19.00 -73.92 37.26
N ALA A 17 -19.16 -73.50 36.00
CA ALA A 17 -18.51 -74.10 34.80
C ALA A 17 -17.01 -73.71 34.65
N PRO A 18 -16.15 -74.49 33.93
CA PRO A 18 -16.08 -74.51 32.44
C PRO A 18 -15.73 -75.94 31.88
N SER A 19 -15.13 -76.25 30.69
CA SER A 19 -14.50 -75.50 29.58
C SER A 19 -14.50 -76.23 28.20
N VAL A 20 -14.80 -75.46 27.14
CA VAL A 20 -14.32 -75.43 25.72
C VAL A 20 -13.49 -76.58 25.07
N THR A 21 -13.88 -77.05 23.86
CA THR A 21 -13.02 -77.12 22.63
C THR A 21 -13.77 -77.42 21.30
N SER A 22 -13.60 -76.50 20.34
CA SER A 22 -13.62 -76.59 18.85
C SER A 22 -14.54 -77.57 18.08
N THR A 23 -15.43 -77.02 17.23
CA THR A 23 -15.19 -76.78 15.78
C THR A 23 -16.47 -76.25 15.08
N GLY A 24 -16.39 -75.16 14.32
CA GLY A 24 -17.54 -74.60 13.59
C GLY A 24 -17.28 -73.19 13.04
N THR A 25 -16.67 -73.09 11.87
CA THR A 25 -16.18 -71.83 11.28
C THR A 25 -17.29 -70.86 10.90
N HIS A 26 -17.34 -69.68 11.55
CA HIS A 26 -18.08 -68.53 11.05
C HIS A 26 -17.29 -67.22 11.17
N ARG A 27 -17.35 -66.44 10.08
CA ARG A 27 -16.92 -65.02 9.93
C ARG A 27 -15.42 -64.73 9.90
N ALA A 28 -14.87 -64.83 8.69
CA ALA A 28 -13.89 -63.88 8.18
C ALA A 28 -14.27 -63.42 6.76
N VAL A 29 -15.43 -62.75 6.62
CA VAL A 29 -15.70 -61.99 5.39
C VAL A 29 -14.78 -60.77 5.41
N GLY A 30 -13.61 -60.91 4.81
CA GLY A 30 -12.69 -59.83 4.52
C GLY A 30 -13.28 -58.87 3.48
N ARG A 31 -14.34 -58.15 3.85
CA ARG A 31 -14.86 -57.05 3.05
C ARG A 31 -13.83 -55.95 3.08
N ARG A 32 -12.94 -55.97 2.09
CA ARG A 32 -12.04 -54.86 1.76
C ARG A 32 -12.91 -53.59 1.76
N ARG A 33 -12.65 -52.66 2.68
CA ARG A 33 -13.24 -51.33 2.62
C ARG A 33 -12.63 -50.66 1.41
N GLY A 34 -13.25 -50.87 0.24
CA GLY A 34 -13.01 -50.03 -0.92
C GLY A 34 -13.28 -48.60 -0.46
N ILE A 35 -12.24 -47.76 -0.50
CA ILE A 35 -12.41 -46.33 -0.29
C ILE A 35 -13.44 -45.90 -1.32
N ALA A 36 -14.56 -45.33 -0.85
CA ALA A 36 -15.60 -44.88 -1.77
C ALA A 36 -14.96 -43.91 -2.78
N ALA A 37 -15.31 -43.99 -4.05
CA ALA A 37 -14.81 -43.03 -5.05
C ALA A 37 -15.36 -41.60 -4.80
N TRP A 38 -16.43 -41.49 -4.01
CA TRP A 38 -17.13 -40.26 -3.67
C TRP A 38 -16.23 -39.16 -3.06
N PRO A 39 -15.43 -39.37 -1.98
CA PRO A 39 -14.47 -38.38 -1.50
C PRO A 39 -13.48 -37.88 -2.55
N ILE A 40 -13.04 -38.73 -3.49
CA ILE A 40 -12.13 -38.31 -4.57
C ILE A 40 -12.86 -37.34 -5.51
N ALA A 41 -14.10 -37.67 -5.91
CA ALA A 41 -14.94 -36.79 -6.72
C ALA A 41 -15.22 -35.45 -6.01
N CYS A 42 -15.50 -35.47 -4.70
CA CYS A 42 -15.69 -34.25 -3.90
C CYS A 42 -14.43 -33.38 -3.84
N VAL A 43 -13.25 -33.97 -3.63
CA VAL A 43 -11.97 -33.24 -3.60
C VAL A 43 -11.64 -32.64 -4.97
N VAL A 44 -11.87 -33.37 -6.06
CA VAL A 44 -11.68 -32.84 -7.43
C VAL A 44 -12.64 -31.67 -7.71
N LEU A 45 -13.91 -31.79 -7.33
CA LEU A 45 -14.89 -30.72 -7.51
C LEU A 45 -14.51 -29.47 -6.69
N LEU A 46 -14.11 -29.63 -5.43
CA LEU A 46 -13.59 -28.55 -4.59
C LEU A 46 -12.34 -27.90 -5.20
N GLY A 47 -11.41 -28.69 -5.71
CA GLY A 47 -10.22 -28.19 -6.39
C GLY A 47 -10.54 -27.35 -7.63
N LEU A 48 -11.50 -27.79 -8.45
CA LEU A 48 -11.98 -27.03 -9.62
C LEU A 48 -12.67 -25.71 -9.22
N LEU A 49 -13.48 -25.72 -8.16
CA LEU A 49 -14.12 -24.50 -7.65
C LEU A 49 -13.10 -23.51 -7.08
N VAL A 50 -12.12 -23.97 -6.30
CA VAL A 50 -11.04 -23.13 -5.77
C VAL A 50 -10.16 -22.58 -6.89
N ALA A 51 -9.79 -23.40 -7.87
CA ALA A 51 -9.01 -22.95 -9.02
C ALA A 51 -9.77 -21.94 -9.89
N GLY A 52 -11.08 -22.15 -10.10
CA GLY A 52 -11.95 -21.20 -10.77
C GLY A 52 -12.04 -19.86 -10.02
N TRP A 53 -12.25 -19.90 -8.70
CA TRP A 53 -12.25 -18.70 -7.86
C TRP A 53 -10.92 -17.94 -7.90
N PHE A 54 -9.80 -18.64 -7.73
CA PHE A 54 -8.46 -18.02 -7.78
C PHE A 54 -8.14 -17.44 -9.17
N GLY A 55 -8.51 -18.16 -10.23
CA GLY A 55 -8.34 -17.70 -11.61
C GLY A 55 -9.19 -16.46 -11.90
N TRP A 56 -10.44 -16.44 -11.44
CA TRP A 56 -11.33 -15.29 -11.58
C TRP A 56 -10.85 -14.08 -10.78
N ASN A 57 -10.52 -14.26 -9.49
CA ASN A 57 -9.99 -13.19 -8.63
C ASN A 57 -8.65 -12.62 -9.15
N TRP A 58 -7.82 -13.43 -9.83
CA TRP A 58 -6.60 -12.96 -10.48
C TRP A 58 -6.90 -12.23 -11.80
N ALA A 59 -7.86 -12.72 -12.59
CA ALA A 59 -8.31 -12.07 -13.82
C ALA A 59 -8.97 -10.72 -13.55
N ASP A 60 -9.85 -10.62 -12.55
CA ASP A 60 -10.46 -9.36 -12.10
C ASP A 60 -9.38 -8.36 -11.70
N GLY A 61 -8.39 -8.72 -10.87
CA GLY A 61 -7.29 -7.81 -10.53
C GLY A 61 -6.48 -7.30 -11.74
N VAL A 62 -6.36 -8.10 -12.81
CA VAL A 62 -5.69 -7.69 -14.07
C VAL A 62 -6.61 -6.88 -15.00
N LEU A 63 -7.93 -7.12 -14.96
CA LEU A 63 -8.92 -6.35 -15.71
C LEU A 63 -9.22 -5.01 -15.05
N GLU A 64 -9.25 -4.96 -13.73
CA GLU A 64 -9.55 -3.78 -12.92
C GLU A 64 -8.36 -2.82 -12.88
N SER A 65 -7.12 -3.33 -12.89
CA SER A 65 -5.93 -2.51 -13.13
C SER A 65 -5.85 -1.95 -14.56
N ARG A 66 -6.40 -2.67 -15.56
CA ARG A 66 -6.54 -2.14 -16.93
C ARG A 66 -7.70 -1.17 -17.08
N ALA A 67 -8.81 -1.40 -16.39
CA ALA A 67 -9.95 -0.49 -16.32
C ALA A 67 -9.59 0.80 -15.59
N ALA A 68 -8.78 0.74 -14.54
CA ALA A 68 -8.19 1.92 -13.90
C ALA A 68 -7.26 2.69 -14.86
N ALA A 69 -6.42 2.00 -15.64
CA ALA A 69 -5.59 2.62 -16.68
C ALA A 69 -6.41 3.21 -17.85
N GLN A 70 -7.62 2.70 -18.10
CA GLN A 70 -8.56 3.21 -19.10
C GLN A 70 -9.50 4.30 -18.55
N ALA A 71 -9.64 4.38 -17.22
CA ALA A 71 -10.30 5.45 -16.49
C ALA A 71 -9.37 6.67 -16.26
N ALA A 72 -8.07 6.55 -16.58
CA ALA A 72 -7.13 7.67 -16.69
C ALA A 72 -7.38 8.53 -17.95
N SER A 73 -8.65 8.77 -18.28
CA SER A 73 -9.03 9.73 -19.31
C SER A 73 -8.84 11.13 -18.75
N CYS A 74 -7.85 11.86 -19.27
CA CYS A 74 -7.64 13.29 -19.02
C CYS A 74 -8.81 14.09 -19.66
N GLN A 75 -10.02 14.03 -19.09
CA GLN A 75 -11.26 14.55 -19.70
C GLN A 75 -11.18 16.06 -20.00
N GLN A 76 -10.42 16.81 -19.20
CA GLN A 76 -10.16 18.24 -19.40
C GLN A 76 -8.76 18.54 -19.98
N GLY A 77 -8.01 17.50 -20.35
CA GLY A 77 -6.68 17.60 -20.95
C GLY A 77 -5.53 17.58 -19.93
N ASP A 78 -4.35 18.01 -20.38
CA ASP A 78 -3.14 18.05 -19.57
C ASP A 78 -2.99 19.42 -18.88
N THR A 79 -2.57 19.41 -17.61
CA THR A 79 -2.18 20.62 -16.88
C THR A 79 -0.73 20.48 -16.42
N THR A 80 0.06 21.55 -16.55
CA THR A 80 1.44 21.56 -16.05
C THR A 80 1.52 22.36 -14.76
N ILE A 81 2.14 21.76 -13.74
CA ILE A 81 2.61 22.47 -12.54
C ILE A 81 4.13 22.60 -12.59
N ARG A 82 4.63 23.77 -12.20
CA ARG A 82 6.06 24.01 -12.04
C ARG A 82 6.45 23.93 -10.57
N VAL A 83 7.40 23.07 -10.27
CA VAL A 83 7.98 22.91 -8.94
C VAL A 83 9.42 23.40 -9.01
N THR A 84 9.70 24.57 -8.42
CA THR A 84 11.08 25.06 -8.32
C THR A 84 11.71 24.56 -7.03
N VAL A 85 12.93 24.03 -7.11
CA VAL A 85 13.64 23.39 -6.00
C VAL A 85 15.03 23.95 -5.82
N ASP A 86 15.49 23.96 -4.57
CA ASP A 86 16.90 24.19 -4.28
C ASP A 86 17.79 23.10 -4.89
N PRO A 87 19.02 23.41 -5.35
CA PRO A 87 19.94 22.42 -5.92
C PRO A 87 20.20 21.17 -5.05
N ALA A 88 20.09 21.27 -3.72
CA ALA A 88 20.23 20.10 -2.82
C ALA A 88 19.11 19.05 -2.99
N LEU A 89 18.01 19.39 -3.67
CA LEU A 89 16.79 18.58 -3.80
C LEU A 89 16.50 18.14 -5.24
N ASP A 90 17.28 18.59 -6.23
CA ASP A 90 17.04 18.35 -7.65
C ASP A 90 16.88 16.86 -7.97
N ASP A 91 17.96 16.07 -7.80
CA ASP A 91 17.96 14.62 -8.09
C ASP A 91 16.76 13.86 -7.48
N PRO A 92 16.46 13.94 -6.17
CA PRO A 92 15.34 13.20 -5.59
C PRO A 92 13.96 13.72 -6.02
N VAL A 93 13.77 15.04 -6.19
CA VAL A 93 12.47 15.60 -6.61
C VAL A 93 12.23 15.37 -8.11
N THR A 94 13.24 15.59 -8.95
CA THR A 94 13.21 15.27 -10.38
C THR A 94 12.93 13.79 -10.59
N SER A 95 13.59 12.88 -9.86
CA SER A 95 13.31 11.43 -9.92
C SER A 95 11.87 11.06 -9.51
N ALA A 96 11.27 11.81 -8.59
CA ALA A 96 9.87 11.64 -8.20
C ALA A 96 8.90 12.20 -9.26
N ALA A 97 9.13 13.41 -9.77
CA ALA A 97 8.36 13.99 -10.88
C ALA A 97 8.37 13.07 -12.10
N ASP A 98 9.50 12.45 -12.41
CA ASP A 98 9.66 11.44 -13.45
C ASP A 98 8.75 10.21 -13.25
N ARG A 99 8.60 9.74 -12.01
CA ARG A 99 7.72 8.63 -11.66
C ARG A 99 6.25 9.04 -11.75
N TRP A 100 5.90 10.23 -11.29
CA TRP A 100 4.56 10.81 -11.40
C TRP A 100 4.15 10.97 -12.87
N ASN A 101 5.01 11.59 -13.69
CA ASN A 101 4.76 11.84 -15.12
C ASN A 101 4.58 10.53 -15.91
N ARG A 102 5.37 9.49 -15.61
CA ARG A 102 5.19 8.15 -16.21
C ARG A 102 3.92 7.43 -15.76
N ALA A 103 3.40 7.73 -14.57
CA ALA A 103 2.15 7.17 -14.08
C ALA A 103 0.90 7.84 -14.67
N GLN A 104 1.06 8.95 -15.40
CA GLN A 104 -0.03 9.77 -15.96
C GLN A 104 -1.08 10.14 -14.89
N THR A 105 -0.62 10.56 -13.71
CA THR A 105 -1.49 10.79 -12.55
C THR A 105 -2.56 11.84 -12.85
N VAL A 106 -3.82 11.41 -12.76
CA VAL A 106 -4.98 12.29 -12.87
C VAL A 106 -5.25 12.98 -11.53
N VAL A 107 -5.39 14.31 -11.55
CA VAL A 107 -5.89 15.09 -10.42
C VAL A 107 -7.13 15.85 -10.87
N ARG A 108 -8.26 15.56 -10.22
CA ARG A 108 -9.61 15.94 -10.69
C ARG A 108 -9.86 15.34 -12.09
N GLU A 109 -9.93 16.16 -13.12
CA GLU A 109 -10.20 15.75 -14.51
C GLU A 109 -9.00 15.97 -15.46
N HIS A 110 -7.86 16.39 -14.92
CA HIS A 110 -6.65 16.71 -15.68
C HIS A 110 -5.52 15.72 -15.40
N CYS A 111 -4.76 15.38 -16.44
CA CYS A 111 -3.48 14.70 -16.26
C CYS A 111 -2.42 15.74 -15.89
N VAL A 112 -1.77 15.55 -14.74
CA VAL A 112 -0.80 16.53 -14.22
C VAL A 112 0.59 16.18 -14.71
N HIS A 113 1.19 17.07 -15.49
CA HIS A 113 2.62 17.07 -15.77
C HIS A 113 3.35 17.92 -14.72
N VAL A 114 4.41 17.38 -14.15
CA VAL A 114 5.28 18.07 -13.20
C VAL A 114 6.57 18.47 -13.89
N GLU A 115 6.76 19.78 -14.07
CA GLU A 115 8.01 20.38 -14.51
C GLU A 115 8.85 20.76 -13.28
N VAL A 116 9.99 20.10 -13.07
CA VAL A 116 10.95 20.50 -12.03
C VAL A 116 11.93 21.53 -12.59
N ARG A 117 12.19 22.60 -11.82
CA ARG A 117 13.18 23.62 -12.15
C ARG A 117 14.12 23.83 -10.97
N THR A 118 15.40 23.92 -11.24
CA THR A 118 16.43 24.03 -10.20
C THR A 118 16.95 25.46 -10.16
N ALA A 119 16.82 26.12 -9.01
CA ALA A 119 17.30 27.48 -8.81
C ALA A 119 17.69 27.69 -7.33
N PRO A 120 18.76 28.46 -7.03
CA PRO A 120 19.12 28.78 -5.66
C PRO A 120 17.95 29.42 -4.90
N SER A 121 17.69 28.97 -3.68
CA SER A 121 16.54 29.46 -2.89
C SER A 121 16.51 30.99 -2.72
N ALA A 122 17.67 31.65 -2.68
CA ALA A 122 17.76 33.11 -2.63
C ALA A 122 17.21 33.78 -3.91
N ASP A 123 17.45 33.21 -5.08
CA ASP A 123 16.99 33.76 -6.37
C ASP A 123 15.47 33.54 -6.53
N VAL A 124 14.96 32.41 -6.05
CA VAL A 124 13.51 32.14 -5.99
C VAL A 124 12.80 33.08 -5.02
N GLU A 125 13.37 33.30 -3.83
CA GLU A 125 12.87 34.30 -2.87
C GLU A 125 12.85 35.70 -3.48
N ALA A 126 13.91 36.09 -4.21
CA ALA A 126 14.00 37.38 -4.87
C ALA A 126 12.95 37.55 -5.98
N ALA A 127 12.73 36.53 -6.82
CA ALA A 127 11.69 36.54 -7.84
C ALA A 127 10.28 36.60 -7.24
N LEU A 128 9.99 35.79 -6.21
CA LEU A 128 8.68 35.77 -5.54
C LEU A 128 8.38 37.08 -4.78
N THR A 129 9.40 37.71 -4.19
CA THR A 129 9.27 39.04 -3.57
C THR A 129 9.16 40.19 -4.57
N GLY A 130 9.47 39.96 -5.84
CA GLY A 130 9.49 40.99 -6.90
C GLY A 130 10.76 41.86 -6.88
N THR A 131 11.83 41.38 -6.27
CA THR A 131 13.15 42.04 -6.23
C THR A 131 14.10 41.55 -7.33
N ALA A 132 13.79 40.44 -8.00
CA ALA A 132 14.44 39.94 -9.20
C ALA A 132 13.42 39.61 -10.30
N ASP A 133 13.89 39.47 -11.53
CA ASP A 133 13.08 39.07 -12.69
C ASP A 133 12.70 37.57 -12.60
N PRO A 134 11.40 37.20 -12.57
CA PRO A 134 10.96 35.81 -12.53
C PRO A 134 11.49 34.93 -13.66
N ASP A 135 11.80 35.49 -14.84
CA ASP A 135 12.32 34.70 -15.96
C ASP A 135 13.69 34.09 -15.66
N THR A 136 14.45 34.63 -14.69
CA THR A 136 15.71 34.05 -14.21
C THR A 136 15.55 32.67 -13.55
N ILE A 137 14.37 32.39 -12.97
CA ILE A 137 14.00 31.07 -12.43
C ILE A 137 13.06 30.30 -13.39
N GLY A 138 12.91 30.77 -14.63
CA GLY A 138 12.03 30.23 -15.66
C GLY A 138 10.58 30.74 -15.63
N GLY A 139 10.27 31.72 -14.77
CA GLY A 139 8.93 32.27 -14.51
C GLY A 139 8.31 31.74 -13.21
N TYR A 140 7.24 32.38 -12.73
CA TYR A 140 6.62 32.06 -11.44
C TYR A 140 6.29 30.57 -11.26
N PRO A 141 6.73 29.92 -10.16
CA PRO A 141 6.42 28.52 -9.89
C PRO A 141 5.02 28.33 -9.30
N THR A 142 4.46 27.14 -9.50
CA THR A 142 3.26 26.66 -8.80
C THR A 142 3.58 26.20 -7.38
N ALA A 143 4.78 25.66 -7.17
CA ALA A 143 5.28 25.26 -5.86
C ALA A 143 6.79 25.48 -5.74
N TRP A 144 7.25 25.70 -4.52
CA TRP A 144 8.65 25.94 -4.18
C TRP A 144 9.09 25.04 -3.02
N ILE A 145 10.29 24.47 -3.13
CA ILE A 145 10.94 23.68 -2.07
C ILE A 145 12.31 24.33 -1.76
N PRO A 146 12.40 25.22 -0.76
CA PRO A 146 13.64 25.90 -0.40
C PRO A 146 14.68 25.05 0.35
N ASP A 147 15.87 25.64 0.48
CA ASP A 147 16.98 25.25 1.35
C ASP A 147 16.56 25.13 2.83
N SER A 148 15.57 25.91 3.28
CA SER A 148 15.25 26.09 4.69
C SER A 148 13.83 26.69 4.90
N PRO A 149 13.17 26.45 6.06
CA PRO A 149 11.86 27.04 6.35
C PRO A 149 11.91 28.56 6.57
N GLN A 150 13.08 29.11 6.94
CA GLN A 150 13.26 30.55 7.15
C GLN A 150 13.01 31.36 5.87
N ARG A 151 13.16 30.75 4.68
CA ARG A 151 12.76 31.32 3.38
C ARG A 151 11.26 31.54 3.28
N ILE A 152 10.45 30.56 3.69
CA ILE A 152 8.99 30.68 3.71
C ILE A 152 8.58 31.75 4.71
N ASP A 153 9.20 31.81 5.89
CA ASP A 153 8.93 32.87 6.87
C ASP A 153 9.29 34.26 6.32
N ALA A 154 10.38 34.39 5.56
CA ALA A 154 10.80 35.65 4.93
C ALA A 154 9.86 36.08 3.80
N LEU A 155 9.40 35.14 2.99
CA LEU A 155 8.38 35.37 1.96
C LEU A 155 7.04 35.76 2.60
N ALA A 156 6.56 35.03 3.60
CA ALA A 156 5.29 35.29 4.28
C ALA A 156 5.24 36.66 4.98
N ARG A 157 6.38 37.18 5.44
CA ARG A 157 6.49 38.55 5.99
C ARG A 157 6.37 39.65 4.93
N GLN A 158 6.71 39.38 3.68
CA GLN A 158 6.75 40.37 2.60
C GLN A 158 5.55 40.26 1.65
N ARG A 159 5.14 39.04 1.34
CA ARG A 159 4.12 38.66 0.34
C ARG A 159 3.20 37.56 0.90
N PRO A 160 2.46 37.81 1.99
CA PRO A 160 1.62 36.79 2.64
C PRO A 160 0.56 36.18 1.71
N GLU A 161 0.14 36.89 0.66
CA GLU A 161 -0.81 36.42 -0.35
C GLU A 161 -0.26 35.26 -1.21
N LEU A 162 1.08 35.14 -1.33
CA LEU A 162 1.72 34.07 -2.10
C LEU A 162 1.78 32.72 -1.36
N ILE A 163 1.32 32.66 -0.11
CA ILE A 163 1.39 31.45 0.74
C ILE A 163 0.10 30.63 0.61
N GLY A 164 0.11 29.61 -0.25
CA GLY A 164 -1.07 28.77 -0.50
C GLY A 164 -1.29 27.65 0.53
N SER A 165 -0.23 27.17 1.18
CA SER A 165 -0.29 26.21 2.28
C SER A 165 0.96 26.32 3.16
N SER A 166 0.80 26.27 4.48
CA SER A 166 1.93 26.29 5.42
C SER A 166 2.84 25.08 5.19
N GLY A 167 4.11 25.34 4.89
CA GLY A 167 5.00 24.35 4.30
C GLY A 167 5.17 23.07 5.13
N LEU A 168 4.83 21.93 4.53
CA LEU A 168 5.07 20.60 5.11
C LEU A 168 6.49 20.15 4.74
N THR A 169 7.33 19.87 5.75
CA THR A 169 8.67 19.30 5.56
C THR A 169 8.57 17.98 4.80
N ILE A 170 9.17 17.90 3.61
CA ILE A 170 9.23 16.67 2.81
C ILE A 170 10.53 15.89 3.01
N ALA A 171 11.58 16.56 3.46
CA ALA A 171 12.89 16.00 3.78
C ALA A 171 13.66 16.95 4.72
N SER A 172 14.72 16.46 5.36
CA SER A 172 15.69 17.28 6.13
C SER A 172 17.11 16.97 5.68
N GLY A 173 17.89 17.98 5.32
CA GLY A 173 19.29 17.88 4.94
C GLY A 173 20.26 18.35 6.04
N PRO A 174 21.57 18.43 5.73
CA PRO A 174 22.58 19.00 6.63
C PRO A 174 22.31 20.47 6.99
N ASP A 175 21.74 21.23 6.05
CA ASP A 175 21.57 22.68 6.15
C ASP A 175 20.18 23.09 6.70
N GLY A 176 19.24 22.15 6.85
CA GLY A 176 17.93 22.42 7.44
C GLY A 176 16.81 21.47 7.01
N ASP A 177 15.58 21.83 7.38
CA ASP A 177 14.37 21.20 6.87
C ASP A 177 14.01 21.77 5.49
N HIS A 178 13.50 20.91 4.60
CA HIS A 178 13.06 21.27 3.26
C HIS A 178 11.52 21.20 3.19
N PRO A 179 10.81 22.30 3.48
CA PRO A 179 9.36 22.36 3.36
C PRO A 179 8.91 22.52 1.90
N PHE A 180 7.79 21.89 1.55
CA PHE A 180 7.11 22.15 0.28
C PHE A 180 6.07 23.24 0.47
N LEU A 181 6.20 24.36 -0.26
CA LEU A 181 5.25 25.47 -0.32
C LEU A 181 4.45 25.41 -1.64
N ALA A 182 3.13 25.41 -1.57
CA ALA A 182 2.30 25.78 -2.72
C ALA A 182 2.24 27.32 -2.81
N VAL A 183 2.52 27.86 -4.00
CA VAL A 183 2.61 29.31 -4.24
C VAL A 183 1.30 29.80 -4.87
N THR A 184 0.63 30.76 -4.23
CA THR A 184 -0.58 31.41 -4.76
C THR A 184 -0.23 32.70 -5.48
N SER A 185 0.14 32.61 -6.76
CA SER A 185 0.17 33.79 -7.65
C SER A 185 -1.23 34.14 -8.18
N GLU A 186 -1.41 35.37 -8.65
CA GLU A 186 -2.60 35.82 -9.40
C GLU A 186 -2.90 35.01 -10.68
N ASN A 187 -1.92 34.24 -11.17
CA ASN A 187 -2.03 33.38 -12.35
C ASN A 187 -2.31 31.90 -12.02
N SER A 188 -2.59 31.56 -10.75
CA SER A 188 -2.68 30.15 -10.30
C SER A 188 -4.09 29.59 -10.41
N ASP A 189 -4.26 28.53 -11.21
CA ASP A 189 -5.53 27.79 -11.30
C ASP A 189 -5.79 26.98 -10.00
N GLU A 190 -7.06 26.83 -9.60
CA GLU A 190 -7.49 25.94 -8.51
C GLU A 190 -6.97 24.49 -8.74
N THR A 191 -6.99 24.05 -10.00
CA THR A 191 -6.45 22.77 -10.48
C THR A 191 -4.96 22.65 -10.20
N GLN A 192 -4.18 23.72 -10.45
CA GLN A 192 -2.74 23.73 -10.21
C GLN A 192 -2.41 23.66 -8.72
N GLN A 193 -3.21 24.31 -7.86
CA GLN A 193 -3.06 24.22 -6.40
C GLN A 193 -3.36 22.80 -5.89
N HIS A 194 -4.43 22.16 -6.37
CA HIS A 194 -4.74 20.76 -6.05
C HIS A 194 -3.70 19.78 -6.58
N ALA A 195 -3.14 20.03 -7.76
CA ALA A 195 -2.06 19.26 -8.34
C ALA A 195 -0.78 19.38 -7.50
N ALA A 196 -0.41 20.59 -7.06
CA ALA A 196 0.73 20.81 -6.17
C ALA A 196 0.56 20.10 -4.81
N GLN A 197 -0.61 20.17 -4.20
CA GLN A 197 -0.92 19.44 -2.95
C GLN A 197 -0.90 17.91 -3.15
N SER A 198 -1.34 17.41 -4.29
CA SER A 198 -1.29 15.98 -4.63
C SER A 198 0.14 15.51 -4.85
N PHE A 199 0.97 16.31 -5.52
CA PHE A 199 2.39 16.03 -5.71
C PHE A 199 3.17 16.11 -4.39
N GLN A 200 2.87 17.07 -3.50
CA GLN A 200 3.42 17.13 -2.14
C GLN A 200 3.17 15.82 -1.37
N LYS A 201 1.94 15.28 -1.42
CA LYS A 201 1.61 13.98 -0.81
C LYS A 201 2.37 12.83 -1.45
N PHE A 202 2.50 12.84 -2.78
CA PHE A 202 3.28 11.84 -3.51
C PHE A 202 4.75 11.84 -3.09
N LEU A 203 5.39 13.01 -2.91
CA LEU A 203 6.76 13.12 -2.41
C LEU A 203 6.96 12.47 -1.03
N LEU A 204 5.90 12.34 -0.21
CA LEU A 204 5.93 11.68 1.10
C LEU A 204 5.74 10.15 1.03
N GLU A 205 5.44 9.59 -0.14
CA GLU A 205 5.26 8.14 -0.28
C GLU A 205 6.58 7.36 -0.05
N PRO A 206 6.52 6.13 0.50
CA PRO A 206 7.71 5.35 0.82
C PRO A 206 8.69 5.13 -0.35
N ALA A 207 8.16 5.10 -1.59
CA ALA A 207 8.97 4.98 -2.80
C ALA A 207 9.81 6.23 -3.08
N GLN A 208 9.25 7.43 -2.90
CA GLN A 208 9.99 8.68 -3.09
C GLN A 208 10.95 8.90 -1.93
N GLN A 209 10.48 8.71 -0.70
CA GLN A 209 11.25 8.82 0.55
C GLN A 209 12.42 7.81 0.64
N LYS A 210 12.46 6.79 -0.23
CA LYS A 210 13.67 5.98 -0.45
C LYS A 210 14.72 6.73 -1.27
N THR A 211 14.34 7.39 -2.36
CA THR A 211 15.26 8.21 -3.17
C THR A 211 15.83 9.39 -2.38
N PHE A 212 15.03 10.08 -1.55
CA PHE A 212 15.54 11.13 -0.65
C PHE A 212 16.66 10.60 0.28
N ARG A 213 16.50 9.41 0.86
CA ARG A 213 17.55 8.75 1.66
C ARG A 213 18.78 8.36 0.86
N GLU A 214 18.58 7.90 -0.38
CA GLU A 214 19.69 7.56 -1.28
C GLU A 214 20.48 8.81 -1.70
N ALA A 215 19.85 9.99 -1.72
CA ALA A 215 20.48 11.30 -1.87
C ALA A 215 21.07 11.87 -0.56
N GLY A 216 21.04 11.12 0.56
CA GLY A 216 21.60 11.55 1.85
C GLY A 216 20.66 12.42 2.70
N LEU A 217 19.41 12.63 2.28
CA LEU A 217 18.42 13.41 3.02
C LEU A 217 17.61 12.52 3.98
N THR A 218 17.26 13.07 5.13
CA THR A 218 16.39 12.40 6.11
C THR A 218 14.92 12.52 5.68
N PRO A 219 14.12 11.44 5.71
CA PRO A 219 12.70 11.50 5.42
C PRO A 219 11.92 12.46 6.32
N ALA A 220 10.83 12.99 5.79
CA ALA A 220 9.80 13.60 6.61
C ALA A 220 9.34 12.65 7.72
N LYS A 221 9.16 13.18 8.94
CA LYS A 221 8.51 12.45 10.03
C LYS A 221 6.99 12.52 9.81
N GLY A 222 6.40 11.40 9.41
CA GLY A 222 4.95 11.19 9.40
C GLY A 222 4.37 10.97 10.79
#